data_AF-A6NTA2-F1
#
_entry.id   AF-A6NTA2-F1
#
_cell.length_a   1.000
_cell.length_b   1.000
_cell.length_c   1.000
_cell.angle_alpha   90.00
_cell.angle_beta   90.00
_cell.angle_gamma   90.00
#
_symmetry.space_group_name_H-M   'P 1'
#
loop_
_entity.id
_entity.type
_entity.pdbx_description
1 polymer ?
#
loop_
_entity_poly.entity_id
_entity_poly.type
_entity_poly.pdbx_seq_one_letter_code
_entity_poly.pdbx_strand_id
1 'polypeptide(L)'
;MTVGQRIALKRKELGLSQEGLGDKLGVSRQAIYKWESDASLPEVEKLVALSRIFSVPVGWLLGEEEHPSGQTDTQPAELTEAQIKMVQEIADRYLAAQTARMPQTPVKRRRWPVLVGCGAAVVAAALFLNLFSQLNRVSQDYGNLQNAISNVSYNVDSQIGSITSRVEEILKAQNQLTASYSAEYLSSDLEEGTASFALEAVPKTYVEGMEAVFLADCGDGPLEFLGVLGEGQSFSAEITVPLTDSITLSVVFVNGERRETQMLDVFTYLLSDTYPYVSCDGSELWGSTESGGVLRRGRYTFLTVDEAFTSGPCAKVADIQVGLFRDQKLVARYTRCEQPESYQGNWENAWFFEGPETIALEPGYAYCMAALVTDEYGRQWVVCGTPVVYDPEEEFANFADGLTYSSDPADWDFTTE
;
A
#
# COMPACT_ATOMS: atom_id res chain seq x y z
N MET A 1 -4.32 -18.36 13.65
CA MET A 1 -4.66 -18.37 15.09
C MET A 1 -6.16 -18.19 15.26
N THR A 2 -6.80 -18.92 16.17
CA THR A 2 -8.23 -18.75 16.49
C THR A 2 -8.49 -17.46 17.29
N VAL A 3 -9.76 -17.03 17.35
CA VAL A 3 -10.19 -15.86 18.15
C VAL A 3 -9.75 -15.99 19.61
N GLY A 4 -9.96 -17.17 20.21
CA GLY A 4 -9.53 -17.44 21.58
C GLY A 4 -8.02 -17.36 21.75
N GLN A 5 -7.25 -17.88 20.80
CA GLN A 5 -5.79 -17.79 20.82
C GLN A 5 -5.28 -16.36 20.68
N ARG A 6 -5.94 -15.53 19.85
CA ARG A 6 -5.60 -14.11 19.67
C ARG A 6 -5.89 -13.28 20.92
N ILE A 7 -7.03 -13.52 21.59
CA ILE A 7 -7.37 -12.90 22.88
C ILE A 7 -6.36 -13.30 23.95
N ALA A 8 -6.02 -14.59 24.03
CA ALA A 8 -5.05 -15.09 25.02
C ALA A 8 -3.64 -14.52 24.80
N LEU A 9 -3.25 -14.31 23.53
CA LEU A 9 -1.97 -13.71 23.16
C LEU A 9 -1.90 -12.25 23.62
N LYS A 10 -2.86 -11.41 23.20
CA LYS A 10 -2.87 -9.98 23.57
C LYS A 10 -3.02 -9.74 25.06
N ARG A 11 -3.81 -10.57 25.75
CA ARG A 11 -3.89 -10.52 27.22
C ARG A 11 -2.53 -10.75 27.89
N LYS A 12 -1.76 -11.74 27.40
CA LYS A 12 -0.43 -12.06 27.94
C LYS A 12 0.60 -10.98 27.61
N GLU A 13 0.54 -10.37 26.43
CA GLU A 13 1.38 -9.24 26.06
C GLU A 13 1.18 -8.04 27.00
N LEU A 14 -0.07 -7.79 27.42
CA LEU A 14 -0.40 -6.75 28.41
C LEU A 14 -0.15 -7.18 29.87
N GLY A 15 0.39 -8.37 30.12
CA GLY A 15 0.66 -8.88 31.47
C GLY A 15 -0.59 -9.13 32.34
N LEU A 16 -1.78 -9.21 31.75
CA LEU A 16 -3.04 -9.34 32.48
C LEU A 16 -3.36 -10.80 32.83
N SER A 17 -3.92 -11.04 34.03
CA SER A 17 -4.54 -12.33 34.34
C SER A 17 -5.92 -12.44 33.66
N GLN A 18 -6.45 -13.67 33.49
CA GLN A 18 -7.81 -13.85 32.94
C GLN A 18 -8.88 -13.16 33.80
N GLU A 19 -8.64 -13.05 35.11
CA GLU A 19 -9.47 -12.31 36.04
C GLU A 19 -9.36 -10.80 35.79
N GLY A 20 -8.14 -10.28 35.64
CA GLY A 20 -7.91 -8.85 35.37
C GLY A 20 -8.45 -8.39 34.00
N LEU A 21 -8.47 -9.26 32.99
CA LEU A 21 -9.17 -8.96 31.73
C LEU A 21 -10.69 -9.01 31.90
N GLY A 22 -11.19 -9.97 32.68
CA GLY A 22 -12.61 -10.08 33.02
C GLY A 22 -13.13 -8.83 33.73
N ASP A 23 -12.39 -8.33 34.72
CA ASP A 23 -12.72 -7.11 35.48
C ASP A 23 -12.80 -5.88 34.58
N LYS A 24 -11.85 -5.74 33.64
CA LYS A 24 -11.85 -4.65 32.64
C LYS A 24 -13.03 -4.71 31.67
N LEU A 25 -13.55 -5.91 31.41
CA LEU A 25 -14.66 -6.15 30.48
C LEU A 25 -16.03 -6.29 31.18
N GLY A 26 -16.05 -6.27 32.51
CA GLY A 26 -17.25 -6.53 33.31
C GLY A 26 -17.82 -7.94 33.13
N VAL A 27 -16.95 -8.94 32.90
CA VAL A 27 -17.34 -10.35 32.72
C VAL A 27 -16.55 -11.25 33.66
N SER A 28 -17.10 -12.43 33.98
CA SER A 28 -16.40 -13.37 34.88
C SER A 28 -15.15 -13.95 34.23
N ARG A 29 -14.14 -14.31 35.06
CA ARG A 29 -12.95 -15.06 34.61
C ARG A 29 -13.31 -16.31 33.80
N GLN A 30 -14.43 -16.97 34.13
CA GLN A 30 -14.91 -18.15 33.43
C GLN A 30 -15.35 -17.85 31.99
N ALA A 31 -15.90 -16.66 31.72
CA ALA A 31 -16.23 -16.23 30.36
C ALA A 31 -14.96 -16.04 29.53
N ILE A 32 -13.95 -15.37 30.08
CA ILE A 32 -12.64 -15.20 29.43
C ILE A 32 -11.99 -16.55 29.13
N TYR A 33 -12.02 -17.49 30.08
CA TYR A 33 -11.49 -18.84 29.87
C TYR A 33 -12.18 -19.56 28.70
N LYS A 34 -13.52 -19.47 28.61
CA LYS A 34 -14.28 -20.10 27.52
C LYS A 34 -13.99 -19.45 26.16
N TRP A 35 -13.74 -18.15 26.12
CA TRP A 35 -13.31 -17.45 24.92
C TRP A 35 -11.92 -17.89 24.49
N GLU A 36 -10.95 -17.90 25.41
CA GLU A 36 -9.56 -18.30 25.13
C GLU A 36 -9.42 -19.78 24.75
N SER A 37 -10.36 -20.62 25.16
CA SER A 37 -10.41 -22.05 24.80
C SER A 37 -11.27 -22.35 23.58
N ASP A 38 -11.73 -21.33 22.84
CA ASP A 38 -12.65 -21.43 21.69
C ASP A 38 -13.96 -22.18 21.98
N ALA A 39 -14.36 -22.25 23.26
CA ALA A 39 -15.57 -22.95 23.69
C ALA A 39 -16.84 -22.09 23.53
N SER A 40 -16.66 -20.77 23.43
CA SER A 40 -17.70 -19.80 23.07
C SER A 40 -17.05 -18.53 22.53
N LEU A 41 -17.78 -17.75 21.74
CA LEU A 41 -17.29 -16.46 21.26
C LEU A 41 -17.73 -15.32 22.20
N PRO A 42 -16.94 -14.24 22.30
CA PRO A 42 -17.39 -13.03 22.97
C PRO A 42 -18.54 -12.38 22.19
N GLU A 43 -19.48 -11.77 22.91
CA GLU A 43 -20.54 -10.96 22.30
C GLU A 43 -19.95 -9.73 21.60
N VAL A 44 -20.70 -9.17 20.65
CA VAL A 44 -20.23 -8.05 19.81
C VAL A 44 -19.71 -6.88 20.64
N GLU A 45 -20.45 -6.49 21.69
CA GLU A 45 -20.02 -5.43 22.61
C GLU A 45 -18.68 -5.74 23.29
N LYS A 46 -18.43 -7.02 23.61
CA LYS A 46 -17.20 -7.48 24.25
C LYS A 46 -16.04 -7.57 23.26
N LEU A 47 -16.30 -7.90 21.99
CA LEU A 47 -15.30 -7.84 20.92
C LEU A 47 -14.83 -6.40 20.66
N VAL A 48 -15.75 -5.44 20.64
CA VAL A 48 -15.42 -4.01 20.53
C VAL A 48 -14.66 -3.52 21.76
N ALA A 49 -15.00 -3.99 22.95
CA ALA A 49 -14.25 -3.63 24.15
C ALA A 49 -12.84 -4.25 24.16
N LEU A 50 -12.69 -5.51 23.71
CA LEU A 50 -11.40 -6.17 23.55
C LEU A 50 -10.52 -5.47 22.52
N SER A 51 -11.08 -5.02 21.40
CA SER A 51 -10.35 -4.30 20.35
C SER A 51 -9.72 -3.02 20.90
N ARG A 52 -10.45 -2.27 21.74
CA ARG A 52 -9.95 -1.08 22.45
C ARG A 52 -8.86 -1.41 23.47
N ILE A 53 -9.08 -2.43 24.31
CA ILE A 53 -8.10 -2.81 25.36
C ILE A 53 -6.79 -3.28 24.72
N PHE A 54 -6.87 -3.99 23.60
CA PHE A 54 -5.72 -4.55 22.92
C PHE A 54 -5.14 -3.63 21.86
N SER A 55 -5.79 -2.51 21.56
CA SER A 55 -5.42 -1.58 20.49
C SER A 55 -5.24 -2.29 19.14
N VAL A 56 -6.19 -3.16 18.80
CA VAL A 56 -6.23 -3.91 17.53
C VAL A 56 -7.62 -3.81 16.91
N PRO A 57 -7.77 -3.87 15.58
CA PRO A 57 -9.10 -3.90 14.96
C PRO A 57 -9.91 -5.14 15.36
N VAL A 58 -11.23 -5.04 15.28
CA VAL A 58 -12.13 -6.20 15.55
C VAL A 58 -11.93 -7.30 14.50
N GLY A 59 -11.67 -6.93 13.24
CA GLY A 59 -11.34 -7.87 12.16
C GLY A 59 -10.12 -8.72 12.48
N TRP A 60 -9.09 -8.12 13.09
CA TRP A 60 -7.96 -8.86 13.63
C TRP A 60 -8.36 -9.85 14.73
N LEU A 61 -9.26 -9.49 15.66
CA LEU A 61 -9.70 -10.43 16.69
C LEU A 61 -10.46 -11.63 16.12
N LEU A 62 -11.23 -11.40 15.05
CA LEU A 62 -12.02 -12.42 14.37
C LEU A 62 -11.22 -13.27 13.38
N GLY A 63 -9.99 -12.85 13.06
CA GLY A 63 -9.09 -13.57 12.17
C GLY A 63 -9.29 -13.26 10.69
N GLU A 64 -10.00 -12.18 10.35
CA GLU A 64 -10.19 -11.68 8.99
C GLU A 64 -9.00 -10.81 8.52
N GLU A 65 -8.16 -10.35 9.45
CA GLU A 65 -6.96 -9.56 9.18
C GLU A 65 -5.70 -10.26 9.71
N GLU A 66 -4.62 -10.27 8.91
CA GLU A 66 -3.29 -10.73 9.33
C GLU A 66 -2.46 -9.53 9.79
N HIS A 67 -2.39 -9.36 11.12
CA HIS A 67 -1.64 -8.37 11.90
C HIS A 67 -2.12 -6.90 11.88
N PRO A 68 -2.15 -6.21 13.04
CA PRO A 68 -2.59 -4.83 13.13
C PRO A 68 -1.44 -3.87 12.80
N SER A 69 -1.50 -3.22 11.65
CA SER A 69 -0.73 -2.00 11.36
C SER A 69 -1.40 -0.80 12.06
N GLY A 70 -0.59 -0.04 12.80
CA GLY A 70 -0.77 1.36 13.24
C GLY A 70 -2.18 1.91 13.54
N GLN A 71 -2.45 2.08 14.84
CA GLN A 71 -3.28 3.10 15.50
C GLN A 71 -4.14 4.02 14.61
N THR A 72 -5.47 3.92 14.75
CA THR A 72 -6.39 4.99 14.32
C THR A 72 -7.30 5.35 15.49
N ASP A 73 -7.05 6.53 16.08
CA ASP A 73 -7.98 7.21 16.97
C ASP A 73 -9.19 7.66 16.15
N THR A 74 -10.31 6.94 16.21
CA THR A 74 -11.62 7.52 15.89
C THR A 74 -12.73 6.85 16.70
N GLN A 75 -13.55 7.68 17.37
CA GLN A 75 -14.69 7.25 18.18
C GLN A 75 -15.75 6.51 17.35
N PRO A 76 -16.53 5.59 17.97
CA PRO A 76 -17.38 4.66 17.24
C PRO A 76 -18.82 5.17 17.09
N ALA A 77 -19.30 5.22 15.85
CA ALA A 77 -20.73 5.22 15.55
C ALA A 77 -21.27 3.77 15.56
N GLU A 78 -22.47 3.58 16.10
CA GLU A 78 -23.15 2.28 16.21
C GLU A 78 -23.41 1.65 14.83
N LEU A 79 -23.16 0.34 14.71
CA LEU A 79 -23.34 -0.43 13.47
C LEU A 79 -24.82 -0.53 13.10
N THR A 80 -25.16 -0.28 11.83
CA THR A 80 -26.54 -0.31 11.32
C THR A 80 -27.03 -1.74 11.06
N GLU A 81 -28.34 -1.97 11.08
CA GLU A 81 -28.98 -3.28 10.89
C GLU A 81 -28.56 -3.98 9.58
N ALA A 82 -28.20 -3.24 8.54
CA ALA A 82 -27.69 -3.78 7.29
C ALA A 82 -26.31 -4.44 7.44
N GLN A 83 -25.43 -3.90 8.30
CA GLN A 83 -24.12 -4.48 8.60
C GLN A 83 -24.27 -5.74 9.45
N ILE A 84 -25.23 -5.78 10.37
CA ILE A 84 -25.53 -6.98 11.17
C ILE A 84 -25.98 -8.14 10.26
N LYS A 85 -26.82 -7.85 9.26
CA LYS A 85 -27.31 -8.87 8.33
C LYS A 85 -26.20 -9.43 7.43
N MET A 86 -25.25 -8.58 7.02
CA MET A 86 -24.08 -8.98 6.24
C MET A 86 -23.14 -9.90 7.03
N VAL A 87 -22.89 -9.57 8.31
CA VAL A 87 -22.07 -10.39 9.21
C VAL A 87 -22.71 -11.76 9.46
N GLN A 88 -24.04 -11.82 9.59
CA GLN A 88 -24.76 -13.10 9.74
C GLN A 88 -24.63 -13.98 8.49
N GLU A 89 -24.74 -13.42 7.30
CA GLU A 89 -24.61 -14.18 6.05
C GLU A 89 -23.19 -14.75 5.85
N ILE A 90 -22.16 -13.99 6.26
CA ILE A 90 -20.76 -14.42 6.21
C ILE A 90 -20.50 -15.55 7.22
N ALA A 91 -21.05 -15.42 8.44
CA ALA A 91 -20.94 -16.44 9.48
C ALA A 91 -21.58 -17.78 9.05
N ASP A 92 -22.74 -17.72 8.39
CA ASP A 92 -23.44 -18.91 7.91
C ASP A 92 -22.70 -19.60 6.75
N ARG A 93 -22.11 -18.83 5.83
CA ARG A 93 -21.24 -19.39 4.76
C ARG A 93 -19.99 -20.06 5.31
N TYR A 94 -19.43 -19.52 6.39
CA TYR A 94 -18.24 -20.08 7.05
C TYR A 94 -18.55 -21.41 7.77
N LEU A 95 -19.71 -21.51 8.43
CA LEU A 95 -20.17 -22.75 9.08
C LEU A 95 -20.47 -23.86 8.05
N ALA A 96 -21.03 -23.51 6.90
CA ALA A 96 -21.30 -24.46 5.82
C ALA A 96 -20.01 -25.02 5.20
N ALA A 97 -18.94 -24.23 5.11
CA ALA A 97 -17.66 -24.65 4.52
C ALA A 97 -16.86 -25.64 5.40
N GLN A 98 -17.06 -25.64 6.73
CA GLN A 98 -16.34 -26.53 7.66
C GLN A 98 -16.82 -28.00 7.63
N THR A 99 -18.07 -28.27 7.23
CA THR A 99 -18.62 -29.64 7.24
C THR A 99 -18.21 -30.49 6.03
N ALA A 100 -17.63 -29.88 4.99
CA ALA A 100 -17.32 -30.53 3.72
C ALA A 100 -15.89 -31.08 3.58
N ARG A 101 -15.00 -30.89 4.57
CA ARG A 101 -13.58 -31.31 4.48
C ARG A 101 -13.13 -32.16 5.67
N MET A 102 -13.52 -33.43 5.73
CA MET A 102 -12.72 -34.44 6.43
C MET A 102 -12.82 -35.83 5.76
N PRO A 103 -11.69 -36.40 5.34
CA PRO A 103 -11.46 -37.84 5.40
C PRO A 103 -10.46 -38.17 6.51
N GLN A 104 -10.82 -39.13 7.36
CA GLN A 104 -9.94 -39.68 8.40
C GLN A 104 -8.99 -40.75 7.82
N THR A 105 -7.72 -40.72 8.19
CA THR A 105 -6.89 -41.95 8.25
C THR A 105 -5.90 -41.90 9.42
N PRO A 106 -5.61 -43.03 10.09
CA PRO A 106 -4.78 -43.08 11.30
C PRO A 106 -3.37 -43.60 11.01
N VAL A 107 -2.33 -43.05 11.67
CA VAL A 107 -0.99 -43.67 11.66
C VAL A 107 -0.43 -43.84 13.08
N LYS A 108 -0.01 -45.07 13.36
CA LYS A 108 0.49 -45.63 14.62
C LYS A 108 1.88 -45.10 15.01
N ARG A 109 2.03 -44.86 16.32
CA ARG A 109 3.30 -44.66 17.06
C ARG A 109 4.29 -45.83 16.89
N ARG A 110 5.58 -45.52 16.73
CA ARG A 110 6.68 -46.41 17.13
C ARG A 110 7.86 -45.61 17.67
N ARG A 111 8.29 -45.94 18.90
CA ARG A 111 9.41 -45.35 19.65
C ARG A 111 10.70 -46.13 19.38
N TRP A 112 11.85 -45.44 19.27
CA TRP A 112 13.18 -45.97 19.62
C TRP A 112 14.02 -44.90 20.35
N PRO A 113 14.83 -45.24 21.38
CA PRO A 113 15.57 -44.27 22.19
C PRO A 113 17.08 -44.16 21.87
N VAL A 114 17.60 -42.94 22.06
CA VAL A 114 18.95 -42.47 22.45
C VAL A 114 20.19 -42.92 21.64
N LEU A 115 20.75 -41.96 20.90
CA LEU A 115 22.20 -41.67 20.86
C LEU A 115 22.37 -40.14 20.84
N VAL A 116 22.61 -39.57 22.02
CA VAL A 116 22.80 -38.13 22.29
C VAL A 116 24.30 -37.85 22.26
N GLY A 117 24.73 -36.89 21.44
CA GLY A 117 26.12 -36.42 21.39
C GLY A 117 26.43 -35.56 20.16
N CYS A 118 26.21 -36.08 18.95
CA CYS A 118 26.49 -35.34 17.71
C CYS A 118 25.24 -34.71 17.07
N GLY A 119 24.04 -35.19 17.43
CA GLY A 119 22.78 -34.70 16.87
C GLY A 119 22.43 -33.27 17.30
N ALA A 120 22.83 -32.84 18.50
CA ALA A 120 22.50 -31.50 18.98
C ALA A 120 23.24 -30.40 18.22
N ALA A 121 24.47 -30.63 17.78
CA ALA A 121 25.23 -29.67 16.97
C ALA A 121 24.72 -29.64 15.51
N VAL A 122 24.32 -30.79 14.94
CA VAL A 122 23.74 -30.84 13.59
C VAL A 122 22.33 -30.28 13.58
N VAL A 123 21.53 -30.52 14.62
CA VAL A 123 20.20 -29.90 14.78
C VAL A 123 20.33 -28.42 15.10
N ALA A 124 21.29 -27.98 15.92
CA ALA A 124 21.54 -26.57 16.16
C ALA A 124 22.04 -25.87 14.89
N ALA A 125 22.95 -26.48 14.13
CA ALA A 125 23.42 -25.94 12.85
C ALA A 125 22.32 -25.96 11.79
N ALA A 126 21.48 -27.00 11.74
CA ALA A 126 20.33 -27.05 10.85
C ALA A 126 19.24 -26.06 11.26
N LEU A 127 19.02 -25.84 12.56
CA LEU A 127 18.12 -24.81 13.09
C LEU A 127 18.71 -23.42 12.87
N PHE A 128 20.03 -23.25 12.94
CA PHE A 128 20.72 -21.99 12.68
C PHE A 128 20.71 -21.66 11.19
N LEU A 129 20.93 -22.64 10.31
CA LEU A 129 20.80 -22.50 8.86
C LEU A 129 19.34 -22.34 8.41
N ASN A 130 18.39 -22.94 9.14
CA ASN A 130 16.94 -22.75 8.92
C ASN A 130 16.49 -21.38 9.43
N LEU A 131 17.02 -20.91 10.56
CA LEU A 131 16.77 -19.56 11.07
C LEU A 131 17.42 -18.51 10.16
N PHE A 132 18.60 -18.78 9.60
CA PHE A 132 19.28 -17.91 8.65
C PHE A 132 18.56 -17.89 7.29
N SER A 133 17.99 -19.01 6.83
CA SER A 133 17.15 -19.03 5.63
C SER A 133 15.74 -18.45 5.86
N GLN A 134 15.24 -18.49 7.10
CA GLN A 134 14.05 -17.74 7.51
C GLN A 134 14.33 -16.23 7.61
N LEU A 135 15.52 -15.79 8.04
CA LEU A 135 15.90 -14.37 8.05
C LEU A 135 15.98 -13.79 6.62
N ASN A 136 16.48 -14.56 5.65
CA ASN A 136 16.45 -14.15 4.24
C ASN A 136 15.03 -14.15 3.64
N ARG A 137 14.12 -14.99 4.13
CA ARG A 137 12.68 -14.92 3.75
C ARG A 137 11.98 -13.75 4.41
N VAL A 138 12.29 -13.45 5.68
CA VAL A 138 11.74 -12.30 6.38
C VAL A 138 12.20 -11.00 5.72
N SER A 139 13.46 -10.86 5.31
CA SER A 139 13.91 -9.67 4.56
C SER A 139 13.20 -9.49 3.21
N GLN A 140 12.88 -10.60 2.53
CA GLN A 140 12.16 -10.58 1.26
C GLN A 140 10.65 -10.36 1.46
N ASP A 141 10.09 -10.86 2.56
CA ASP A 141 8.73 -10.62 3.01
C ASP A 141 8.56 -9.18 3.51
N TYR A 142 9.57 -8.53 4.09
CA TYR A 142 9.54 -7.10 4.44
C TYR A 142 9.51 -6.22 3.20
N GLY A 143 10.30 -6.51 2.16
CA GLY A 143 10.22 -5.80 0.87
C GLY A 143 8.87 -6.00 0.16
N ASN A 144 8.32 -7.21 0.22
CA ASN A 144 6.97 -7.48 -0.29
C ASN A 144 5.87 -6.87 0.60
N LEU A 145 6.07 -6.77 1.91
CA LEU A 145 5.15 -6.12 2.85
C LEU A 145 5.21 -4.60 2.70
N GLN A 146 6.35 -4.02 2.32
CA GLN A 146 6.51 -2.59 2.06
C GLN A 146 5.99 -2.20 0.68
N ASN A 147 6.11 -3.09 -0.32
CA ASN A 147 5.37 -3.01 -1.58
C ASN A 147 3.86 -3.23 -1.38
N ALA A 148 3.47 -4.09 -0.44
CA ALA A 148 2.08 -4.26 -0.03
C ALA A 148 1.59 -3.06 0.80
N ILE A 149 2.43 -2.38 1.58
CA ILE A 149 2.09 -1.17 2.36
C ILE A 149 2.03 0.06 1.46
N SER A 150 2.88 0.15 0.43
CA SER A 150 2.78 1.17 -0.60
C SER A 150 1.55 0.94 -1.49
N ASN A 151 1.24 -0.32 -1.82
CA ASN A 151 -0.05 -0.70 -2.42
C ASN A 151 -1.24 -0.56 -1.46
N VAL A 152 -1.06 -0.66 -0.14
CA VAL A 152 -2.13 -0.51 0.85
C VAL A 152 -2.37 0.95 1.14
N SER A 153 -1.38 1.84 1.06
CA SER A 153 -1.63 3.29 1.07
C SER A 153 -2.46 3.69 -0.16
N TYR A 154 -2.14 3.12 -1.33
CA TYR A 154 -2.96 3.22 -2.55
C TYR A 154 -4.37 2.60 -2.42
N ASN A 155 -4.57 1.62 -1.51
CA ASN A 155 -5.88 0.98 -1.26
C ASN A 155 -6.64 1.54 -0.04
N VAL A 156 -6.01 2.33 0.84
CA VAL A 156 -6.68 2.97 1.98
C VAL A 156 -7.33 4.28 1.54
N ASP A 157 -6.74 5.00 0.57
CA ASP A 157 -7.39 6.14 -0.07
C ASP A 157 -8.61 5.71 -0.92
N SER A 158 -8.63 4.46 -1.42
CA SER A 158 -9.82 3.90 -2.10
C SER A 158 -10.93 3.46 -1.13
N GLN A 159 -10.62 3.20 0.14
CA GLN A 159 -11.62 2.78 1.13
C GLN A 159 -12.33 3.94 1.83
N ILE A 160 -11.68 5.10 2.01
CA ILE A 160 -12.36 6.33 2.49
C ILE A 160 -13.36 6.85 1.43
N GLY A 161 -13.09 6.59 0.15
CA GLY A 161 -14.05 6.79 -0.94
C GLY A 161 -15.30 5.91 -0.83
N SER A 162 -15.21 4.67 -0.36
CA SER A 162 -16.32 3.69 -0.51
C SER A 162 -17.56 3.95 0.36
N ILE A 163 -17.43 4.66 1.49
CA ILE A 163 -18.58 4.96 2.37
C ILE A 163 -19.23 6.29 1.98
N THR A 164 -18.43 7.31 1.63
CA THR A 164 -18.91 8.59 1.11
C THR A 164 -19.52 8.41 -0.29
N SER A 165 -18.90 7.61 -1.15
CA SER A 165 -19.42 7.28 -2.49
C SER A 165 -20.65 6.41 -2.46
N ARG A 166 -20.88 5.53 -1.47
CA ARG A 166 -22.14 4.76 -1.38
C ARG A 166 -23.33 5.60 -0.96
N VAL A 167 -23.13 6.56 -0.05
CA VAL A 167 -24.19 7.52 0.32
C VAL A 167 -24.43 8.52 -0.80
N GLU A 168 -23.37 8.98 -1.50
CA GLU A 168 -23.50 9.75 -2.72
C GLU A 168 -24.13 8.96 -3.88
N GLU A 169 -23.79 7.70 -4.10
CA GLU A 169 -24.37 6.84 -5.15
C GLU A 169 -25.85 6.62 -4.90
N ILE A 170 -26.27 6.42 -3.64
CA ILE A 170 -27.68 6.25 -3.28
C ILE A 170 -28.46 7.56 -3.46
N LEU A 171 -27.86 8.71 -3.17
CA LEU A 171 -28.46 10.04 -3.41
C LEU A 171 -28.40 10.46 -4.89
N LYS A 172 -27.33 10.12 -5.62
CA LYS A 172 -27.14 10.33 -7.07
C LYS A 172 -28.08 9.42 -7.87
N ALA A 173 -28.30 8.17 -7.47
CA ALA A 173 -29.25 7.25 -8.13
C ALA A 173 -30.69 7.78 -8.12
N GLN A 174 -31.09 8.53 -7.09
CA GLN A 174 -32.42 9.16 -7.03
C GLN A 174 -32.53 10.44 -7.89
N ASN A 175 -31.41 11.07 -8.25
CA ASN A 175 -31.33 12.33 -9.02
C ASN A 175 -30.58 12.20 -10.37
N GLN A 176 -30.31 10.98 -10.85
CA GLN A 176 -29.59 10.77 -12.10
C GLN A 176 -30.30 11.49 -13.25
N LEU A 177 -29.62 12.46 -13.86
CA LEU A 177 -30.14 13.24 -15.00
C LEU A 177 -30.10 12.43 -16.30
N THR A 178 -29.37 11.32 -16.31
CA THR A 178 -29.12 10.45 -17.45
C THR A 178 -29.88 9.13 -17.37
N ALA A 179 -30.45 8.67 -18.49
CA ALA A 179 -31.00 7.33 -18.66
C ALA A 179 -29.88 6.28 -18.78
N SER A 180 -28.79 6.66 -19.45
CA SER A 180 -27.55 5.91 -19.57
C SER A 180 -26.39 6.88 -19.80
N TYR A 181 -25.19 6.47 -19.42
CA TYR A 181 -23.96 7.19 -19.71
C TYR A 181 -22.77 6.24 -19.75
N SER A 182 -21.70 6.66 -20.40
CA SER A 182 -20.40 6.00 -20.37
C SER A 182 -19.28 7.04 -20.40
N ALA A 183 -18.15 6.67 -19.80
CA ALA A 183 -16.89 7.36 -19.94
C ALA A 183 -15.82 6.28 -20.13
N GLU A 184 -15.24 6.20 -21.31
CA GLU A 184 -14.27 5.18 -21.66
C GLU A 184 -12.91 5.83 -21.89
N TYR A 185 -11.89 5.35 -21.16
CA TYR A 185 -10.51 5.70 -21.43
C TYR A 185 -10.06 5.04 -22.75
N LEU A 186 -9.52 5.84 -23.67
CA LEU A 186 -9.07 5.39 -24.99
C LEU A 186 -7.57 5.14 -25.00
N SER A 187 -6.78 6.19 -24.70
CA SER A 187 -5.32 6.16 -24.75
C SER A 187 -4.71 7.36 -24.05
N SER A 188 -3.42 7.26 -23.73
CA SER A 188 -2.59 8.38 -23.30
C SER A 188 -1.44 8.58 -24.27
N ASP A 189 -1.14 9.84 -24.57
CA ASP A 189 0.07 10.26 -25.26
C ASP A 189 1.05 10.80 -24.21
N LEU A 190 2.14 10.07 -23.99
CA LEU A 190 3.13 10.41 -22.97
C LEU A 190 4.07 11.54 -23.43
N GLU A 191 4.25 11.72 -24.74
CA GLU A 191 5.10 12.77 -25.29
C GLU A 191 4.40 14.13 -25.15
N GLU A 192 3.11 14.18 -25.48
CA GLU A 192 2.29 15.38 -25.34
C GLU A 192 1.72 15.57 -23.92
N GLY A 193 1.79 14.53 -23.06
CA GLY A 193 1.27 14.55 -21.70
C GLY A 193 -0.25 14.65 -21.65
N THR A 194 -0.95 13.92 -22.51
CA THR A 194 -2.42 13.99 -22.64
C THR A 194 -3.10 12.62 -22.53
N ALA A 195 -4.36 12.62 -22.12
CA ALA A 195 -5.24 11.45 -22.06
C ALA A 195 -6.50 11.70 -22.91
N SER A 196 -6.96 10.67 -23.62
CA SER A 196 -8.14 10.73 -24.47
C SER A 196 -9.27 9.83 -23.96
N PHE A 197 -10.50 10.35 -24.04
CA PHE A 197 -11.70 9.69 -23.54
C PHE A 197 -12.84 9.75 -24.55
N ALA A 198 -13.62 8.68 -24.63
CA ALA A 198 -14.92 8.67 -25.29
C ALA A 198 -16.01 8.82 -24.24
N LEU A 199 -16.84 9.86 -24.39
CA LEU A 199 -17.93 10.17 -23.47
C LEU A 199 -19.25 10.01 -24.19
N GLU A 200 -20.23 9.42 -23.50
CA GLU A 200 -21.60 9.32 -23.97
C GLU A 200 -22.58 9.57 -22.81
N ALA A 201 -23.64 10.33 -23.07
CA ALA A 201 -24.70 10.57 -22.09
C ALA A 201 -26.06 10.74 -22.76
N VAL A 202 -27.04 9.96 -22.31
CA VAL A 202 -28.44 10.06 -22.72
C VAL A 202 -29.23 10.69 -21.58
N PRO A 203 -29.83 11.89 -21.74
CA PRO A 203 -30.65 12.48 -20.69
C PRO A 203 -31.94 11.68 -20.45
N LYS A 204 -32.43 11.62 -19.20
CA LYS A 204 -33.74 11.00 -18.89
C LYS A 204 -34.91 11.76 -19.51
N THR A 205 -34.75 13.07 -19.68
CA THR A 205 -35.77 13.94 -20.26
C THR A 205 -35.09 14.85 -21.26
N TYR A 206 -35.25 14.52 -22.53
CA TYR A 206 -34.78 15.37 -23.63
C TYR A 206 -35.81 16.46 -23.92
N VAL A 207 -35.32 17.67 -24.17
CA VAL A 207 -36.12 18.80 -24.64
C VAL A 207 -35.52 19.28 -25.97
N GLU A 208 -36.36 19.66 -26.92
CA GLU A 208 -35.89 20.18 -28.21
C GLU A 208 -35.04 21.44 -28.00
N GLY A 209 -33.83 21.45 -28.57
CA GLY A 209 -32.84 22.51 -28.36
C GLY A 209 -31.97 22.34 -27.11
N MET A 210 -32.06 21.20 -26.41
CA MET A 210 -31.13 20.84 -25.34
C MET A 210 -29.72 20.63 -25.90
N GLU A 211 -28.73 21.18 -25.21
CA GLU A 211 -27.32 20.97 -25.51
C GLU A 211 -26.66 20.19 -24.36
N ALA A 212 -25.60 19.45 -24.66
CA ALA A 212 -24.76 18.81 -23.66
C ALA A 212 -23.34 19.35 -23.76
N VAL A 213 -22.78 19.75 -22.62
CA VAL A 213 -21.38 20.17 -22.50
C VAL A 213 -20.69 19.18 -21.57
N PHE A 214 -19.74 18.42 -22.09
CA PHE A 214 -18.89 17.57 -21.28
C PHE A 214 -17.82 18.41 -20.61
N LEU A 215 -17.59 18.14 -19.33
CA LEU A 215 -16.56 18.79 -18.54
C LEU A 215 -15.52 17.77 -18.10
N ALA A 216 -14.26 18.14 -18.20
CA ALA A 216 -13.15 17.39 -17.63
C ALA A 216 -12.36 18.29 -16.67
N ASP A 217 -12.33 17.93 -15.39
CA ASP A 217 -11.51 18.62 -14.39
C ASP A 217 -10.27 17.79 -14.10
N CYS A 218 -9.10 18.37 -14.37
CA CYS A 218 -7.77 17.77 -14.18
C CYS A 218 -6.99 18.44 -13.03
N GLY A 219 -7.65 19.28 -12.21
CA GLY A 219 -7.03 20.01 -11.10
C GLY A 219 -6.87 21.52 -11.32
N ASP A 220 -6.79 21.97 -12.58
CA ASP A 220 -6.72 23.39 -12.96
C ASP A 220 -8.07 23.99 -13.37
N GLY A 221 -9.16 23.31 -13.00
CA GLY A 221 -10.53 23.66 -13.32
C GLY A 221 -11.07 22.94 -14.57
N PRO A 222 -12.39 23.04 -14.80
CA PRO A 222 -13.06 22.22 -15.80
C PRO A 222 -12.82 22.74 -17.24
N LEU A 223 -12.32 21.87 -18.10
CA LEU A 223 -12.28 22.04 -19.55
C LEU A 223 -13.65 21.69 -20.15
N GLU A 224 -14.19 22.55 -21.01
CA GLU A 224 -15.50 22.34 -21.63
C GLU A 224 -15.39 21.78 -23.06
N PHE A 225 -16.19 20.75 -23.36
CA PHE A 225 -16.28 20.12 -24.68
C PHE A 225 -17.73 20.00 -25.11
N LEU A 226 -18.06 20.47 -26.30
CA LEU A 226 -19.43 20.39 -26.81
C LEU A 226 -19.77 18.97 -27.25
N GLY A 227 -20.86 18.42 -26.70
CA GLY A 227 -21.40 17.13 -27.09
C GLY A 227 -22.13 17.20 -28.42
N VAL A 228 -21.92 16.20 -29.27
CA VAL A 228 -22.63 16.03 -30.53
C VAL A 228 -23.88 15.19 -30.30
N LEU A 229 -25.04 15.69 -30.70
CA LEU A 229 -26.30 14.96 -30.63
C LEU A 229 -26.34 13.86 -31.70
N GLY A 230 -26.45 12.61 -31.26
CA GLY A 230 -26.55 11.40 -32.08
C GLY A 230 -27.94 10.76 -32.08
N GLU A 231 -28.00 9.50 -32.52
CA GLU A 231 -29.23 8.71 -32.51
C GLU A 231 -29.73 8.45 -31.08
N GLY A 232 -31.05 8.31 -30.91
CA GLY A 232 -31.62 8.00 -29.61
C GLY A 232 -31.51 9.12 -28.56
N GLN A 233 -31.29 10.37 -29.00
CA GLN A 233 -31.09 11.53 -28.11
C GLN A 233 -29.83 11.40 -27.23
N SER A 234 -28.86 10.60 -27.67
CA SER A 234 -27.56 10.46 -27.03
C SER A 234 -26.65 11.61 -27.41
N PHE A 235 -25.93 12.17 -26.44
CA PHE A 235 -24.84 13.11 -26.70
C PHE A 235 -23.51 12.38 -26.54
N SER A 236 -22.58 12.60 -27.47
CA SER A 236 -21.24 12.03 -27.37
C SER A 236 -20.14 13.04 -27.67
N ALA A 237 -18.97 12.80 -27.10
CA ALA A 237 -17.76 13.56 -27.41
C ALA A 237 -16.53 12.66 -27.24
N GLU A 238 -15.58 12.78 -28.15
CA GLU A 238 -14.20 12.35 -27.90
C GLU A 238 -13.41 13.57 -27.45
N ILE A 239 -12.79 13.46 -26.29
CA ILE A 239 -12.07 14.57 -25.65
C ILE A 239 -10.63 14.19 -25.38
N THR A 240 -9.73 15.16 -25.43
CA THR A 240 -8.31 15.03 -25.06
C THR A 240 -8.00 16.09 -24.02
N VAL A 241 -7.43 15.65 -22.89
CA VAL A 241 -7.19 16.48 -21.70
C VAL A 241 -5.79 16.23 -21.15
N PRO A 242 -5.25 17.13 -20.31
CA PRO A 242 -3.98 16.88 -19.63
C PRO A 242 -3.98 15.56 -18.85
N LEU A 243 -2.89 14.80 -18.97
CA LEU A 243 -2.70 13.55 -18.25
C LEU A 243 -2.34 13.85 -16.79
N THR A 244 -3.22 13.46 -15.87
CA THR A 244 -3.07 13.68 -14.43
C THR A 244 -3.59 12.47 -13.65
N ASP A 245 -3.30 12.42 -12.35
CA ASP A 245 -3.78 11.36 -11.45
C ASP A 245 -5.18 11.58 -10.91
N SER A 246 -5.84 12.67 -11.29
CA SER A 246 -7.23 12.94 -10.91
C SER A 246 -7.95 13.64 -12.05
N ILE A 247 -8.73 12.87 -12.82
CA ILE A 247 -9.54 13.38 -13.92
C ILE A 247 -11.00 13.08 -13.61
N THR A 248 -11.78 14.12 -13.33
CA THR A 248 -13.23 13.99 -13.11
C THR A 248 -13.98 14.36 -14.38
N LEU A 249 -14.77 13.43 -14.91
CA LEU A 249 -15.57 13.62 -16.12
C LEU A 249 -17.05 13.80 -15.75
N SER A 250 -17.67 14.83 -16.31
CA SER A 250 -19.08 15.13 -16.08
C SER A 250 -19.75 15.65 -17.36
N VAL A 251 -21.08 15.68 -17.38
CA VAL A 251 -21.88 16.29 -18.44
C VAL A 251 -22.81 17.33 -17.84
N VAL A 252 -22.96 18.45 -18.53
CA VAL A 252 -23.91 19.51 -18.22
C VAL A 252 -24.96 19.55 -19.30
N PHE A 253 -26.20 19.23 -18.95
CA PHE A 253 -27.33 19.46 -19.85
C PHE A 253 -27.78 20.92 -19.70
N VAL A 254 -27.83 21.61 -20.84
CA VAL A 254 -28.24 23.01 -20.93
C VAL A 254 -29.59 23.09 -21.62
N ASN A 255 -30.56 23.68 -20.95
CA ASN A 255 -31.89 23.93 -21.48
C ASN A 255 -32.29 25.39 -21.17
N GLY A 256 -32.01 26.29 -22.12
CA GLY A 256 -32.15 27.72 -21.90
C GLY A 256 -31.22 28.24 -20.80
N GLU A 257 -31.78 28.75 -19.70
CA GLU A 257 -31.01 29.24 -18.54
C GLU A 257 -30.68 28.15 -17.51
N ARG A 258 -31.28 26.96 -17.63
CA ARG A 258 -31.02 25.86 -16.69
C ARG A 258 -29.81 25.06 -17.14
N ARG A 259 -28.86 24.92 -16.21
CA ARG A 259 -27.69 24.03 -16.33
C ARG A 259 -27.77 22.99 -15.23
N GLU A 260 -27.83 21.73 -15.62
CA GLU A 260 -27.90 20.60 -14.69
C GLU A 260 -26.71 19.68 -14.95
N THR A 261 -25.91 19.41 -13.91
CA THR A 261 -24.63 18.68 -14.03
C THR A 261 -24.78 17.26 -13.50
N GLN A 262 -24.28 16.29 -14.27
CA GLN A 262 -24.19 14.88 -13.91
C GLN A 262 -22.74 14.43 -13.98
N MET A 263 -22.21 13.91 -12.88
CA MET A 263 -20.90 13.24 -12.89
C MET A 263 -21.01 11.91 -13.64
N LEU A 264 -20.05 11.65 -14.52
CA LEU A 264 -19.96 10.43 -15.31
C LEU A 264 -19.01 9.43 -14.64
N ASP A 265 -17.75 9.80 -14.47
CA ASP A 265 -16.73 8.94 -13.89
C ASP A 265 -15.54 9.74 -13.33
N VAL A 266 -14.68 9.08 -12.56
CA VAL A 266 -13.44 9.63 -12.00
C VAL A 266 -12.31 8.66 -12.30
N PHE A 267 -11.31 9.13 -13.04
CA PHE A 267 -10.10 8.38 -13.35
C PHE A 267 -8.97 8.82 -12.42
N THR A 268 -8.33 7.85 -11.77
CA THR A 268 -7.19 8.07 -10.88
C THR A 268 -5.96 7.32 -11.34
N TYR A 269 -4.78 7.82 -10.98
CA TYR A 269 -3.49 7.18 -11.23
C TYR A 269 -3.05 7.03 -12.69
N LEU A 270 -3.78 7.63 -13.64
CA LEU A 270 -3.45 7.53 -15.07
C LEU A 270 -2.06 8.07 -15.42
N LEU A 271 -1.56 9.07 -14.68
CA LEU A 271 -0.20 9.58 -14.88
C LEU A 271 0.82 8.70 -14.14
N SER A 272 0.55 8.38 -12.88
CA SER A 272 1.43 7.59 -12.03
C SER A 272 1.70 6.19 -12.58
N ASP A 273 0.70 5.55 -13.19
CA ASP A 273 0.82 4.23 -13.83
C ASP A 273 1.71 4.23 -15.08
N THR A 274 2.12 5.41 -15.56
CA THR A 274 3.05 5.54 -16.70
C THR A 274 4.51 5.61 -16.27
N TYR A 275 4.80 5.75 -14.98
CA TYR A 275 6.17 5.77 -14.50
C TYR A 275 6.72 4.34 -14.39
N PRO A 276 7.95 4.09 -14.86
CA PRO A 276 8.61 2.80 -14.66
C PRO A 276 8.90 2.61 -13.17
N TYR A 277 8.83 1.35 -12.72
CA TYR A 277 9.16 1.03 -11.35
C TYR A 277 10.68 1.09 -11.17
N VAL A 278 11.15 1.94 -10.26
CA VAL A 278 12.57 2.04 -9.88
C VAL A 278 12.70 1.79 -8.39
N SER A 279 13.39 0.71 -8.01
CA SER A 279 13.66 0.43 -6.61
C SER A 279 14.86 1.25 -6.12
N CYS A 280 14.76 1.86 -4.95
CA CYS A 280 15.92 2.36 -4.22
C CYS A 280 15.91 1.72 -2.82
N ASP A 281 16.85 0.82 -2.56
CA ASP A 281 16.95 0.17 -1.26
C ASP A 281 17.85 0.99 -0.32
N GLY A 282 17.36 1.21 0.90
CA GLY A 282 18.10 1.87 1.98
C GLY A 282 18.76 0.89 2.96
N SER A 283 18.56 -0.42 2.78
CA SER A 283 19.03 -1.46 3.70
C SER A 283 20.56 -1.49 3.84
N GLU A 284 21.29 -1.04 2.83
CA GLU A 284 22.76 -0.92 2.88
C GLU A 284 23.25 0.09 3.94
N LEU A 285 22.38 1.00 4.37
CA LEU A 285 22.69 1.98 5.41
C LEU A 285 22.34 1.47 6.82
N TRP A 286 21.67 0.33 6.94
CA TRP A 286 21.31 -0.29 8.21
C TRP A 286 22.42 -1.23 8.67
N GLY A 287 22.94 -1.01 9.88
CA GLY A 287 23.96 -1.89 10.44
C GLY A 287 24.87 -1.24 11.47
N SER A 288 25.78 -2.06 11.99
CA SER A 288 26.80 -1.62 12.95
C SER A 288 27.81 -0.67 12.29
N THR A 289 28.17 0.37 13.01
CA THR A 289 29.22 1.33 12.65
C THR A 289 30.51 1.02 13.39
N GLU A 290 31.63 1.49 12.86
CA GLU A 290 32.88 1.59 13.61
C GLU A 290 32.83 2.79 14.55
N SER A 291 33.77 2.82 15.51
CA SER A 291 33.85 3.90 16.49
C SER A 291 33.92 5.27 15.82
N GLY A 292 33.03 6.17 16.25
CA GLY A 292 32.86 7.49 15.64
C GLY A 292 31.87 7.55 14.47
N GLY A 293 31.01 6.54 14.29
CA GLY A 293 29.89 6.58 13.34
C GLY A 293 30.26 6.27 11.91
N VAL A 294 31.37 5.55 11.69
CA VAL A 294 31.82 5.19 10.34
C VAL A 294 31.16 3.88 9.90
N LEU A 295 30.24 3.94 8.95
CA LEU A 295 29.61 2.77 8.36
C LEU A 295 30.44 2.27 7.18
N ARG A 296 30.86 0.99 7.22
CA ARG A 296 31.49 0.30 6.08
C ARG A 296 30.45 -0.39 5.23
N ARG A 297 30.58 -0.26 3.92
CA ARG A 297 29.69 -0.90 2.95
C ARG A 297 30.43 -1.38 1.71
N GLY A 298 29.69 -2.05 0.83
CA GLY A 298 30.18 -2.42 -0.49
C GLY A 298 30.48 -1.18 -1.34
N ARG A 299 31.48 -1.30 -2.22
CA ARG A 299 31.85 -0.26 -3.21
C ARG A 299 30.73 0.02 -4.21
N TYR A 300 29.87 -0.96 -4.44
CA TYR A 300 28.81 -0.90 -5.44
C TYR A 300 27.44 -1.02 -4.77
N THR A 301 26.47 -0.33 -5.33
CA THR A 301 25.04 -0.51 -5.09
C THR A 301 24.34 -0.71 -6.43
N PHE A 302 23.08 -1.11 -6.41
CA PHE A 302 22.27 -1.24 -7.61
C PHE A 302 20.84 -0.80 -7.37
N LEU A 303 20.19 -0.33 -8.43
CA LEU A 303 18.76 -0.07 -8.47
C LEU A 303 18.14 -1.01 -9.50
N THR A 304 16.99 -1.59 -9.19
CA THR A 304 16.20 -2.37 -10.14
C THR A 304 15.27 -1.43 -10.88
N VAL A 305 15.25 -1.55 -12.19
CA VAL A 305 14.37 -0.81 -13.09
C VAL A 305 13.47 -1.82 -13.79
N ASP A 306 12.16 -1.73 -13.54
CA ASP A 306 11.16 -2.56 -14.20
C ASP A 306 10.21 -1.69 -15.03
N GLU A 307 10.50 -1.65 -16.33
CA GLU A 307 9.71 -0.92 -17.33
C GLU A 307 8.49 -1.72 -17.82
N ALA A 308 8.37 -2.99 -17.42
CA ALA A 308 7.25 -3.88 -17.76
C ALA A 308 6.29 -4.09 -16.58
N PHE A 309 6.46 -3.30 -15.51
CA PHE A 309 5.70 -3.45 -14.28
C PHE A 309 4.20 -3.19 -14.48
N THR A 310 3.84 -2.25 -15.37
CA THR A 310 2.45 -1.86 -15.62
C THR A 310 1.91 -2.53 -16.88
N SER A 311 0.61 -2.81 -16.90
CA SER A 311 -0.09 -3.39 -18.05
C SER A 311 -0.46 -2.37 -19.13
N GLY A 312 -0.24 -1.07 -18.85
CA GLY A 312 -0.54 0.06 -19.72
C GLY A 312 0.70 0.67 -20.38
N PRO A 313 0.56 1.86 -21.00
CA PRO A 313 1.71 2.60 -21.52
C PRO A 313 2.66 2.98 -20.37
N CYS A 314 3.92 2.55 -20.47
CA CYS A 314 4.97 2.81 -19.50
C CYS A 314 6.13 3.54 -20.21
N ALA A 315 6.60 4.63 -19.61
CA ALA A 315 7.78 5.34 -20.10
C ALA A 315 9.07 4.58 -19.79
N LYS A 316 10.09 4.76 -20.63
CA LYS A 316 11.42 4.21 -20.36
C LYS A 316 12.26 5.15 -19.52
N VAL A 317 13.13 4.57 -18.70
CA VAL A 317 14.11 5.35 -17.93
C VAL A 317 15.22 5.83 -18.85
N ALA A 318 15.42 7.14 -18.94
CA ALA A 318 16.52 7.75 -19.70
C ALA A 318 17.79 7.89 -18.87
N ASP A 319 17.66 8.40 -17.63
CA ASP A 319 18.79 8.64 -16.72
C ASP A 319 18.39 8.41 -15.26
N ILE A 320 19.38 8.04 -14.45
CA ILE A 320 19.24 7.93 -12.99
C ILE A 320 20.49 8.51 -12.33
N GLN A 321 20.28 9.51 -11.48
CA GLN A 321 21.34 10.09 -10.65
C GLN A 321 21.18 9.63 -9.21
N VAL A 322 22.13 8.86 -8.72
CA VAL A 322 22.09 8.25 -7.38
C VAL A 322 23.00 9.00 -6.43
N GLY A 323 22.53 9.20 -5.20
CA GLY A 323 23.29 9.84 -4.15
C GLY A 323 22.95 9.32 -2.76
N LEU A 324 23.87 9.53 -1.83
CA LEU A 324 23.61 9.51 -0.41
C LEU A 324 23.22 10.92 0.03
N PHE A 325 22.14 11.02 0.78
CA PHE A 325 21.59 12.26 1.28
C PHE A 325 21.59 12.30 2.79
N ARG A 326 21.82 13.48 3.34
CA ARG A 326 21.63 13.84 4.75
C ARG A 326 20.55 14.91 4.80
N ASP A 327 19.39 14.59 5.39
CA ASP A 327 18.21 15.48 5.41
C ASP A 327 17.90 16.09 4.03
N GLN A 328 17.77 15.24 3.00
CA GLN A 328 17.53 15.62 1.60
C GLN A 328 18.62 16.48 0.93
N LYS A 329 19.81 16.60 1.55
CA LYS A 329 21.00 17.24 0.94
C LYS A 329 22.05 16.22 0.55
N LEU A 330 22.57 16.33 -0.67
CA LEU A 330 23.54 15.39 -1.20
C LEU A 330 24.88 15.48 -0.47
N VAL A 331 25.32 14.34 0.09
CA VAL A 331 26.62 14.21 0.78
C VAL A 331 27.60 13.33 0.01
N ALA A 332 27.13 12.42 -0.84
CA ALA A 332 28.00 11.65 -1.73
C ALA A 332 27.31 11.27 -3.03
N ARG A 333 27.98 11.47 -4.16
CA ARG A 333 27.51 11.04 -5.49
C ARG A 333 27.94 9.62 -5.78
N TYR A 334 27.06 8.92 -6.50
CA TYR A 334 27.32 7.59 -7.00
C TYR A 334 27.43 7.65 -8.52
N THR A 335 28.41 6.93 -9.07
CA THR A 335 28.72 6.97 -10.50
C THR A 335 28.23 5.69 -11.15
N ARG A 336 27.44 5.80 -12.22
CA ARG A 336 26.97 4.64 -12.97
C ARG A 336 28.15 3.79 -13.48
N CYS A 337 28.08 2.48 -13.31
CA CYS A 337 29.09 1.53 -13.76
C CYS A 337 28.47 0.28 -14.40
N GLU A 338 29.31 -0.54 -15.05
CA GLU A 338 28.90 -1.87 -15.52
C GLU A 338 28.70 -2.82 -14.32
N GLN A 339 28.02 -3.95 -14.56
CA GLN A 339 27.82 -5.00 -13.56
C GLN A 339 29.18 -5.47 -13.00
N PRO A 340 29.45 -5.32 -11.69
CA PRO A 340 30.70 -5.75 -11.12
C PRO A 340 30.84 -7.28 -11.12
N GLU A 341 32.06 -7.80 -11.28
CA GLU A 341 32.34 -9.25 -11.28
C GLU A 341 31.89 -9.97 -9.99
N SER A 342 31.72 -9.23 -8.89
CA SER A 342 31.23 -9.75 -7.61
C SER A 342 29.76 -10.15 -7.65
N TYR A 343 28.96 -9.61 -8.58
CA TYR A 343 27.55 -9.93 -8.76
C TYR A 343 27.40 -11.01 -9.83
N GLN A 344 27.12 -12.24 -9.38
CA GLN A 344 26.85 -13.38 -10.27
C GLN A 344 25.34 -13.57 -10.47
N GLY A 345 24.92 -14.03 -11.64
CA GLY A 345 23.52 -14.31 -11.96
C GLY A 345 22.94 -13.36 -13.02
N ASN A 346 21.62 -13.42 -13.20
CA ASN A 346 20.91 -12.52 -14.11
C ASN A 346 20.57 -11.21 -13.39
N TRP A 347 21.10 -10.10 -13.91
CA TRP A 347 20.90 -8.74 -13.41
C TRP A 347 20.48 -7.80 -14.55
N GLU A 348 19.77 -8.32 -15.57
CA GLU A 348 19.35 -7.58 -16.77
C GLU A 348 18.59 -6.27 -16.46
N ASN A 349 17.83 -6.25 -15.37
CA ASN A 349 17.03 -5.09 -14.94
C ASN A 349 17.72 -4.22 -13.87
N ALA A 350 19.01 -4.47 -13.57
CA ALA A 350 19.72 -3.74 -12.53
C ALA A 350 20.71 -2.72 -13.11
N TRP A 351 20.64 -1.49 -12.59
CA TRP A 351 21.60 -0.44 -12.89
C TRP A 351 22.58 -0.34 -11.72
N PHE A 352 23.86 -0.51 -11.99
CA PHE A 352 24.91 -0.52 -10.97
C PHE A 352 25.57 0.85 -10.83
N PHE A 353 25.92 1.18 -9.59
CA PHE A 353 26.56 2.44 -9.25
C PHE A 353 27.69 2.23 -8.24
N GLU A 354 28.80 2.91 -8.49
CA GLU A 354 29.96 2.96 -7.61
C GLU A 354 29.88 4.16 -6.67
N GLY A 355 30.18 3.96 -5.38
CA GLY A 355 30.19 5.02 -4.38
C GLY A 355 31.23 4.79 -3.27
N PRO A 356 31.23 5.63 -2.22
CA PRO A 356 32.21 5.54 -1.13
C PRO A 356 32.05 4.26 -0.31
N GLU A 357 33.15 3.52 -0.08
CA GLU A 357 33.15 2.31 0.76
C GLU A 357 32.92 2.60 2.26
N THR A 358 33.12 3.85 2.69
CA THR A 358 32.90 4.30 4.07
C THR A 358 32.09 5.58 4.09
N ILE A 359 31.09 5.62 4.97
CA ILE A 359 30.24 6.79 5.20
C ILE A 359 30.39 7.20 6.67
N ALA A 360 30.65 8.48 6.92
CA ALA A 360 30.59 9.02 8.27
C ALA A 360 29.17 9.52 8.57
N LEU A 361 28.52 8.92 9.56
CA LEU A 361 27.19 9.29 10.02
C LEU A 361 27.30 10.16 11.26
N GLU A 362 26.64 11.32 11.24
CA GLU A 362 26.58 12.25 12.37
C GLU A 362 25.28 12.01 13.16
N PRO A 363 25.33 11.97 14.50
CA PRO A 363 24.12 11.89 15.32
C PRO A 363 23.18 13.08 15.08
N GLY A 364 21.87 12.83 15.09
CA GLY A 364 20.85 13.86 14.95
C GLY A 364 20.47 14.22 13.50
N TYR A 365 21.05 13.54 12.51
CA TYR A 365 20.66 13.67 11.11
C TYR A 365 20.08 12.34 10.58
N ALA A 366 19.19 12.44 9.59
CA ALA A 366 18.69 11.29 8.86
C ALA A 366 19.45 11.13 7.53
N TYR A 367 19.85 9.91 7.23
CA TYR A 367 20.57 9.56 6.02
C TYR A 367 19.75 8.59 5.17
N CYS A 368 19.71 8.81 3.86
CA CYS A 368 19.05 7.88 2.94
C CYS A 368 19.78 7.83 1.60
N MET A 369 19.64 6.69 0.94
CA MET A 369 19.91 6.61 -0.49
C MET A 369 18.72 7.20 -1.25
N ALA A 370 19.00 8.04 -2.24
CA ALA A 370 17.96 8.52 -3.13
C ALA A 370 18.48 8.62 -4.57
N ALA A 371 17.54 8.54 -5.50
CA ALA A 371 17.81 8.60 -6.91
C ALA A 371 16.82 9.55 -7.60
N LEU A 372 17.36 10.52 -8.34
CA LEU A 372 16.60 11.31 -9.30
C LEU A 372 16.47 10.50 -10.58
N VAL A 373 15.26 10.10 -10.91
CA VAL A 373 14.94 9.37 -12.13
C VAL A 373 14.46 10.37 -13.16
N THR A 374 14.96 10.25 -14.39
CA THR A 374 14.48 11.00 -15.56
C THR A 374 14.05 10.01 -16.62
N ASP A 375 12.83 10.14 -17.13
CA ASP A 375 12.34 9.29 -18.22
C ASP A 375 12.66 9.86 -19.60
N GLU A 376 12.29 9.11 -20.65
CA GLU A 376 12.51 9.49 -22.06
C GLU A 376 11.78 10.78 -22.49
N TYR A 377 10.78 11.22 -21.74
CA TYR A 377 10.03 12.47 -21.96
C TYR A 377 10.57 13.63 -21.11
N GLY A 378 11.61 13.40 -20.30
CA GLY A 378 12.22 14.40 -19.44
C GLY A 378 11.47 14.66 -18.13
N ARG A 379 10.47 13.84 -17.78
CA ARG A 379 9.79 13.92 -16.48
C ARG A 379 10.74 13.43 -15.40
N GLN A 380 10.70 14.09 -14.24
CA GLN A 380 11.60 13.81 -13.13
C GLN A 380 10.86 13.54 -11.84
N TRP A 381 11.32 12.53 -11.10
CA TRP A 381 10.84 12.21 -9.76
C TRP A 381 11.97 11.60 -8.94
N VAL A 382 11.84 11.68 -7.62
CA VAL A 382 12.79 11.07 -6.68
C VAL A 382 12.23 9.79 -6.11
N VAL A 383 13.05 8.74 -6.14
CA VAL A 383 12.84 7.51 -5.38
C VAL A 383 13.90 7.45 -4.27
N CYS A 384 13.49 7.16 -3.04
CA CYS A 384 14.40 7.07 -1.91
C CYS A 384 14.18 5.79 -1.11
N GLY A 385 15.28 5.25 -0.59
CA GLY A 385 15.25 4.16 0.37
C GLY A 385 14.83 4.64 1.76
N THR A 386 14.54 3.68 2.64
CA THR A 386 14.19 3.96 4.03
C THR A 386 15.32 4.73 4.72
N PRO A 387 15.05 5.90 5.34
CA PRO A 387 16.05 6.65 6.06
C PRO A 387 16.58 5.91 7.28
N VAL A 388 17.83 6.19 7.64
CA VAL A 388 18.48 5.72 8.86
C VAL A 388 18.97 6.89 9.71
N VAL A 389 19.00 6.70 11.02
CA VAL A 389 19.62 7.61 11.98
C VAL A 389 20.69 6.84 12.73
N TYR A 390 21.82 7.51 12.96
CA TYR A 390 22.93 6.95 13.72
C TYR A 390 22.73 7.12 15.23
N ASP A 391 22.76 6.01 15.95
CA ASP A 391 22.80 5.96 17.41
C ASP A 391 24.27 5.82 17.90
N PRO A 392 24.84 6.86 18.52
CA PRO A 392 26.21 6.81 19.02
C PRO A 392 26.38 5.96 20.28
N GLU A 393 25.32 5.68 21.05
CA GLU A 393 25.38 4.82 22.23
C GLU A 393 25.45 3.34 21.83
N GLU A 394 24.74 2.97 20.77
CA GLU A 394 24.72 1.61 20.23
C GLU A 394 25.78 1.38 19.12
N GLU A 395 26.45 2.45 18.67
CA GLU A 395 27.29 2.47 17.48
C GLU A 395 26.59 1.81 16.28
N PHE A 396 25.31 2.15 16.08
CA PHE A 396 24.44 1.47 15.12
C PHE A 396 23.58 2.44 14.32
N ALA A 397 23.43 2.20 13.02
CA ALA A 397 22.51 2.93 12.14
C ALA A 397 21.17 2.21 12.06
N ASN A 398 20.14 2.78 12.67
CA ASN A 398 18.79 2.22 12.75
C ASN A 398 17.86 2.91 11.75
N PHE A 399 16.85 2.20 11.25
CA PHE A 399 15.80 2.84 10.45
C PHE A 399 15.09 3.93 11.24
N ALA A 400 14.79 5.03 10.56
CA ALA A 400 14.10 6.16 11.16
C ALA A 400 12.59 5.97 11.02
N ASP A 401 11.98 5.38 12.05
CA ASP A 401 10.54 5.15 12.07
C ASP A 401 9.75 6.47 11.93
N GLY A 402 8.82 6.51 10.98
CA GLY A 402 7.92 7.65 10.78
C GLY A 402 8.49 8.83 9.97
N LEU A 403 9.74 8.75 9.49
CA LEU A 403 10.25 9.71 8.51
C LEU A 403 9.88 9.26 7.09
N THR A 404 9.07 10.08 6.42
CA THR A 404 8.74 9.94 5.00
C THR A 404 9.27 11.15 4.24
N TYR A 405 9.93 10.91 3.10
CA TYR A 405 10.42 11.96 2.22
C TYR A 405 9.51 12.11 1.00
N SER A 406 9.46 13.33 0.48
CA SER A 406 8.75 13.68 -0.75
C SER A 406 9.41 13.04 -1.97
N SER A 407 8.61 12.67 -2.96
CA SER A 407 9.09 12.27 -4.29
C SER A 407 9.31 13.45 -5.23
N ASP A 408 8.96 14.68 -4.81
CA ASP A 408 9.16 15.90 -5.61
C ASP A 408 10.66 16.26 -5.66
N PRO A 409 11.29 16.32 -6.85
CA PRO A 409 12.68 16.74 -6.99
C PRO A 409 13.00 18.11 -6.39
N ALA A 410 12.03 19.01 -6.28
CA ALA A 410 12.23 20.35 -5.70
C ALA A 410 12.58 20.33 -4.20
N ASP A 411 12.20 19.25 -3.50
CA ASP A 411 12.48 19.06 -2.08
C ASP A 411 13.89 18.49 -1.82
N TRP A 412 14.66 18.20 -2.87
CA TRP A 412 15.96 17.54 -2.78
C TRP A 412 17.07 18.40 -3.37
N ASP A 413 18.19 18.51 -2.65
CA ASP A 413 19.38 19.22 -3.12
C ASP A 413 20.41 18.25 -3.69
N PHE A 414 20.41 18.10 -5.02
CA PHE A 414 21.39 17.31 -5.78
C PHE A 414 22.70 18.09 -6.06
N THR A 415 22.83 19.33 -5.58
CA THR A 415 24.10 20.06 -5.61
C THR A 415 24.96 19.63 -4.42
N THR A 416 26.27 19.48 -4.62
CA THR A 416 27.18 19.03 -3.55
C THR A 416 27.53 20.22 -2.66
N GLU A 417 27.43 20.05 -1.34
CA GLU A 417 28.04 20.95 -0.35
C GLU A 417 29.58 21.03 -0.50
#